data_AF-A0A933DA25-F1
#
_entry.id   AF-A0A933DA25-F1
#
_cell.length_a   1.000
_cell.length_b   1.000
_cell.length_c   1.000
_cell.angle_alpha   90.00
_cell.angle_beta   90.00
_cell.angle_gamma   90.00
#
_symmetry.space_group_name_H-M   'P 1'
#
loop_
_entity.id
_entity.type
_entity.pdbx_description
1 polymer ?
#
loop_
_entity_poly.entity_id
_entity_poly.type
_entity_poly.pdbx_seq_one_letter_code
_entity_poly.pdbx_strand_id
1 'polypeptide(L)'
;MIILLDECIPLPVKEFLSTKGYHAEHVRETDLAGMKNGELYERAKERCQVFITNDRHFRHPLLFPATASMGILYLRITFRDDDADSRRQSQRSC
;
A
#
# COMPACT_ATOMS: atom_id res chain seq x y z
N MET A 1 16.30 -0.98 -4.09
CA MET A 1 15.32 -0.55 -3.08
C MET A 1 14.45 -1.74 -2.72
N ILE A 2 14.25 -2.00 -1.41
CA ILE A 2 13.43 -3.12 -0.93
C ILE A 2 12.06 -2.59 -0.50
N ILE A 3 11.01 -3.15 -1.10
CA ILE A 3 9.61 -2.79 -0.86
C ILE A 3 8.90 -3.99 -0.24
N LEU A 4 8.22 -3.78 0.88
CA LEU A 4 7.35 -4.77 1.50
C LEU A 4 5.88 -4.36 1.33
N LEU A 5 5.06 -5.25 0.78
CA LEU A 5 3.63 -5.05 0.57
C LEU A 5 2.86 -5.79 1.66
N ASP A 6 1.99 -5.06 2.37
CA ASP A 6 1.07 -5.59 3.37
C ASP A 6 0.05 -6.57 2.76
N GLU A 7 -0.57 -7.42 3.58
CA GLU A 7 -1.55 -8.43 3.14
C GLU A 7 -2.79 -7.83 2.48
N CYS A 8 -3.11 -6.59 2.87
CA CYS A 8 -4.24 -5.82 2.33
C CYS A 8 -3.97 -5.26 0.93
N ILE A 9 -2.74 -5.35 0.44
CA ILE A 9 -2.37 -4.95 -0.92
C ILE A 9 -2.58 -6.14 -1.87
N PRO A 10 -3.10 -5.93 -3.08
CA PRO A 10 -3.22 -7.02 -4.06
C PRO A 10 -1.85 -7.50 -4.57
N LEU A 11 -1.67 -8.82 -4.68
CA LEU A 11 -0.48 -9.47 -5.26
C LEU A 11 -0.05 -8.90 -6.63
N PRO A 12 -0.95 -8.54 -7.57
CA PRO A 12 -0.55 -7.92 -8.84
C PRO A 12 0.27 -6.63 -8.69
N VAL A 13 0.16 -5.92 -7.55
CA VAL A 13 1.01 -4.74 -7.28
C VAL A 13 2.47 -5.16 -7.08
N LYS A 14 2.73 -6.28 -6.41
CA LYS A 14 4.09 -6.85 -6.29
C LYS A 14 4.64 -7.18 -7.69
N GLU A 15 3.87 -7.91 -8.50
CA GLU A 15 4.26 -8.30 -9.85
C GLU A 15 4.60 -7.08 -10.70
N PHE A 16 3.72 -6.06 -10.67
CA PHE A 16 3.95 -4.79 -11.35
C PHE A 16 5.25 -4.14 -10.90
N LEU A 17 5.51 -4.02 -9.60
CA LEU A 17 6.75 -3.43 -9.07
C LEU A 17 7.99 -4.22 -9.52
N SER A 18 7.91 -5.55 -9.53
CA SER A 18 8.97 -6.42 -10.05
C SER A 18 9.23 -6.17 -11.54
N THR A 19 8.18 -5.98 -12.37
CA THR A 19 8.37 -5.61 -13.79
C THR A 19 9.05 -4.26 -14.00
N LYS A 20 9.04 -3.39 -12.98
CA LYS A 20 9.74 -2.10 -12.98
C LYS A 20 11.16 -2.18 -12.41
N GLY A 21 11.64 -3.36 -12.06
CA GLY A 21 13.00 -3.58 -11.54
C GLY A 21 13.16 -3.34 -10.04
N TYR A 22 12.06 -3.20 -9.29
CA TYR A 22 12.13 -3.10 -7.83
C TYR A 22 12.18 -4.48 -7.18
N HIS A 23 12.84 -4.58 -6.03
CA HIS A 23 12.78 -5.77 -5.20
C HIS A 23 11.56 -5.67 -4.28
N ALA A 24 10.48 -6.35 -4.65
CA ALA A 24 9.20 -6.31 -3.94
C ALA A 24 8.86 -7.67 -3.33
N GLU A 25 8.59 -7.67 -2.03
CA GLU A 25 8.09 -8.80 -1.27
C GLU A 25 6.64 -8.56 -0.84
N HIS A 26 5.86 -9.62 -0.74
CA HIS A 26 4.48 -9.55 -0.27
C HIS A 26 4.36 -10.35 1.02
N VAL A 27 3.79 -9.75 2.08
CA VAL A 27 3.73 -10.37 3.42
C VAL A 27 3.19 -11.80 3.39
N ARG A 28 2.13 -12.05 2.60
CA ARG A 28 1.53 -13.38 2.38
C ARG A 28 2.47 -14.49 1.87
N GLU A 29 3.60 -14.13 1.28
CA GLU A 29 4.60 -15.08 0.74
C GLU A 29 5.85 -15.18 1.61
N THR A 30 5.83 -14.53 2.78
CA THR A 30 6.95 -14.48 3.74
C THR A 30 6.54 -15.11 5.07
N ASP A 31 7.47 -15.15 6.02
CA ASP A 31 7.23 -15.51 7.42
C ASP A 31 6.42 -14.47 8.22
N LEU A 32 6.02 -13.36 7.59
CA LEU A 32 5.31 -12.25 8.25
C LEU A 32 3.78 -12.35 8.18
N ALA A 33 3.24 -13.35 7.49
CA ALA A 33 1.80 -13.50 7.28
C ALA A 33 1.03 -13.66 8.61
N GLY A 34 -0.09 -12.94 8.74
CA GLY A 34 -0.96 -12.96 9.93
C GLY A 34 -0.40 -12.28 11.18
N MET A 35 0.76 -11.61 11.10
CA MET A 35 1.32 -10.86 12.22
C MET A 35 0.44 -9.67 12.62
N LYS A 36 0.45 -9.32 13.91
CA LYS A 36 -0.22 -8.11 14.39
C LYS A 36 0.51 -6.86 13.90
N ASN A 37 -0.23 -5.77 13.68
CA ASN A 37 0.31 -4.52 13.12
C ASN A 37 1.59 -4.01 13.81
N GLY A 38 1.67 -4.08 15.13
CA GLY A 38 2.87 -3.68 15.88
C GLY A 38 4.09 -4.56 15.61
N GLU A 39 3.91 -5.88 15.58
CA GLU A 39 4.98 -6.83 15.27
C GLU A 39 5.42 -6.72 13.81
N LEU A 40 4.45 -6.64 12.89
CA LEU A 40 4.70 -6.44 11.46
C LEU A 40 5.49 -5.16 11.21
N TYR A 41 5.14 -4.06 11.87
CA TYR A 41 5.88 -2.79 11.80
C TYR A 41 7.34 -2.96 12.24
N GLU A 42 7.58 -3.60 13.38
CA GLU A 42 8.94 -3.82 13.89
C GLU A 42 9.79 -4.64 12.91
N ARG A 43 9.22 -5.70 12.33
CA ARG A 43 9.91 -6.50 11.30
C ARG A 43 10.13 -5.73 10.00
N ALA A 44 9.16 -4.89 9.59
CA ALA A 44 9.27 -4.10 8.37
C ALA A 44 10.43 -3.10 8.44
N LYS A 45 10.66 -2.44 9.60
CA LYS A 45 11.78 -1.50 9.80
C LYS A 45 13.15 -2.13 9.52
N GLU A 46 13.30 -3.42 9.84
CA GLU A 46 14.56 -4.14 9.69
C GLU A 46 14.77 -4.68 8.28
N ARG A 47 13.69 -4.87 7.52
CA ARG A 47 13.71 -5.61 6.25
C ARG A 47 13.54 -4.76 5.00
N CYS A 48 12.87 -3.62 5.10
CA CYS A 48 12.50 -2.83 3.91
C CYS A 48 12.76 -1.33 4.08
N GLN A 49 12.83 -0.65 2.94
CA GLN A 49 12.95 0.81 2.86
C GLN A 49 11.58 1.47 2.65
N VAL A 50 10.62 0.73 2.08
CA VAL A 50 9.26 1.19 1.86
C VAL A 50 8.28 0.08 2.24
N PHE A 51 7.40 0.38 3.19
CA PHE A 51 6.26 -0.46 3.55
C PHE A 51 4.99 0.11 2.90
N ILE A 52 4.31 -0.67 2.06
CA ILE A 52 3.09 -0.26 1.36
C ILE A 52 1.87 -0.94 2.00
N THR A 53 0.90 -0.14 2.44
CA THR A 53 -0.34 -0.64 3.06
C THR A 53 -1.54 0.25 2.71
N ASN A 54 -2.75 -0.29 2.79
CA ASN A 54 -4.00 0.47 2.77
C ASN A 54 -4.73 0.41 4.13
N ASP A 55 -4.13 -0.26 5.13
CA ASP A 55 -4.69 -0.31 6.48
C ASP A 55 -4.53 1.04 7.18
N ARG A 56 -5.67 1.62 7.55
CA ARG A 56 -5.75 2.91 8.24
C ARG A 56 -5.01 2.94 9.57
N HIS A 57 -4.79 1.79 10.22
CA HIS A 57 -4.07 1.76 11.50
C HIS A 57 -2.63 2.31 11.36
N PHE A 58 -1.97 2.05 10.23
CA PHE A 58 -0.60 2.55 9.95
C PHE A 58 -0.53 4.03 9.62
N ARG A 59 -1.66 4.74 9.51
CA ARG A 59 -1.67 6.20 9.31
C ARG A 59 -1.33 7.00 10.56
N HIS A 60 -1.27 6.38 11.74
CA HIS A 60 -1.04 7.08 12.99
C HIS A 60 0.46 7.31 13.22
N PRO A 61 1.02 8.51 12.96
CA PRO A 61 2.47 8.72 12.92
C PRO A 61 3.16 8.59 14.28
N LEU A 62 2.43 8.73 15.39
CA LEU A 62 3.00 8.52 16.73
C LEU A 62 3.11 7.03 17.11
N LEU A 63 2.31 6.16 16.48
CA LEU A 63 2.33 4.71 16.74
C LEU A 63 3.21 3.99 15.71
N PHE A 64 3.16 4.45 14.45
CA PHE A 64 3.90 3.89 13.33
C PHE A 64 4.65 5.02 12.61
N PRO A 65 5.69 5.60 13.23
CA PRO A 65 6.46 6.65 12.59
C PRO A 65 7.22 6.12 11.38
N ALA A 66 7.42 6.97 10.37
CA ALA A 66 8.50 6.71 9.41
C ALA A 66 9.84 6.84 10.15
N THR A 67 10.83 6.04 9.75
CA THR A 67 12.19 6.12 10.29
C THR A 67 13.12 6.73 9.25
N ALA A 68 14.38 6.95 9.63
CA ALA A 68 15.41 7.39 8.68
C ALA A 68 15.68 6.35 7.57
N SER A 69 15.36 5.07 7.83
CA SER A 69 15.63 3.95 6.92
C SER A 69 14.39 3.37 6.23
N MET A 70 13.19 3.65 6.76
CA MET A 70 11.92 3.09 6.26
C MET A 70 10.83 4.16 6.17
N GLY A 71 10.25 4.31 4.98
CA GLY A 71 9.01 5.07 4.75
C GLY A 71 7.78 4.18 4.74
N ILE A 72 6.63 4.73 5.14
CA ILE A 72 5.32 4.08 5.01
C ILE A 72 4.55 4.77 3.88
N LEU A 73 4.21 4.01 2.84
CA LEU A 73 3.37 4.48 1.73
C LEU A 73 1.95 3.96 1.91
N TYR A 74 1.04 4.89 2.20
CA TYR A 74 -0.38 4.59 2.26
C TYR A 74 -0.99 4.64 0.86
N LEU A 75 -1.46 3.50 0.34
CA LEU A 75 -2.07 3.40 -0.98
C LEU A 75 -3.60 3.36 -0.89
N ARG A 76 -4.29 4.33 -1.51
CA ARG A 76 -5.75 4.29 -1.71
C ARG A 76 -6.05 4.25 -3.20
N ILE A 77 -6.62 3.15 -3.67
CA ILE A 77 -7.11 3.04 -5.04
C ILE A 77 -8.59 3.43 -5.04
N THR A 78 -8.93 4.47 -5.79
CA THR A 78 -10.33 4.87 -6.04
C THR A 78 -10.61 4.73 -7.51
N PHE A 79 -11.66 3.98 -7.86
CA PHE A 79 -12.17 3.97 -9.21
C PHE A 79 -12.91 5.27 -9.46
N ARG A 80 -12.54 5.96 -10.54
CA ARG A 80 -13.30 7.07 -11.04
C ARG A 80 -14.20 6.50 -12.13
N ASP A 81 -15.49 6.45 -11.87
CA ASP A 81 -16.45 6.14 -12.93
C ASP A 81 -16.52 7.38 -13.83
N ASP A 82 -15.72 7.39 -14.90
CA ASP A 82 -15.74 8.48 -15.89
C ASP A 82 -17.12 8.57 -16.61
N ASP A 83 -17.99 7.57 -16.45
CA ASP A 83 -19.37 7.54 -16.96
C ASP A 83 -20.38 8.39 -16.18
N ALA A 84 -20.04 8.86 -14.97
CA ALA A 84 -20.98 9.64 -14.16
C ALA A 84 -21.04 11.14 -14.55
N ASP A 85 -20.02 11.66 -15.23
CA ASP A 85 -19.91 13.08 -15.58
C ASP A 85 -20.64 13.40 -16.90
N SER A 86 -20.67 12.44 -17.84
CA SER A 86 -21.40 12.55 -19.11
C SER A 86 -22.93 12.61 -18.94
N ARG A 87 -23.48 12.01 -17.88
CA ARG A 87 -24.93 12.09 -17.57
C ARG A 87 -25.32 13.41 -16.88
N ARG A 88 -24.40 14.05 -16.15
CA ARG A 88 -24.67 15.33 -15.46
C ARG A 88 -24.62 16.54 -16.41
N GLN A 89 -23.83 16.49 -17.48
CA GLN A 89 -23.81 17.54 -18.50
C GLN A 89 -25.02 17.47 -19.44
N SER A 90 -25.53 16.27 -19.73
CA SER A 90 -26.74 16.08 -20.55
C SER A 90 -28.03 16.56 -19.86
N GLN A 91 -28.12 16.45 -18.53
CA GLN A 91 -29.31 16.90 -17.77
C GLN A 91 -29.32 18.41 -17.42
N ARG A 92 -28.27 19.17 -17.76
CA ARG A 92 -28.20 20.63 -17.55
C ARG A 92 -28.48 21.44 -18.81
N SER A 93 -28.70 20.78 -19.94
CA SER A 93 -29.01 21.41 -21.24
C SER A 93 -30.46 21.18 -21.70
N CYS A 94 -31.36 20.78 -20.79
CA CYS A 94 -32.81 20.75 -21.03
C CYS A 94 -33.51 21.75 -20.11
#